data_AF-A0A964AJ47-F1
#
_entry.id   AF-A0A964AJ47-F1
#
_cell.length_a   1.000
_cell.length_b   1.000
_cell.length_c   1.000
_cell.angle_alpha   90.00
_cell.angle_beta   90.00
_cell.angle_gamma   90.00
#
_symmetry.space_group_name_H-M   'P 1'
#
loop_
_entity.id
_entity.type
_entity.pdbx_description
1 polymer ?
#
loop_
_entity_poly.entity_id
_entity_poly.type
_entity_poly.pdbx_seq_one_letter_code
_entity_poly.pdbx_strand_id
1 'polypeptide(L)'
;MTLLLLLTGCGNAVSLKLDDTAPATADDSAPPVADGRRCTIVADLDERWFTEGDTVDFRVDCVGELPIEDADITLVSRPDGGDWDPEARRFRWETDLDDGGRWDLVFQVRPRGSTDFPQAEVVTFWVADAIDEWGNEDPDPLRYTEEWGLPVLHVDPRGSLSQEYVEADIAFMGRAYRGEIKIRGAASAGYPKNSFTLDFDYEELEIEGWDTTRDHLVLVTPFDDNSYVRQKLIYDQWAAIADFWGVQRLTPRSFFVVLYLNGEYHGLYTALDHVDNEFVRHMGFSDEGNLYKSVNHDANFYLTDANGNTKSALYAGYEKKEGEPEDDYSDLGDLVAFTGNADDATVLAQSGPDAWLQIDEFMDWMLLVTYSSSGDSAGKNAYLYHDPGGTGFRYTPWDFNHAWGQNWYTARIPADSYDLFTSRNRVFLGIERSAMDTLWGRFNAMRAPGGPFDPAWLRETVDGYYAQIERSAARDWDRWDDDYYRYSRWASTRNGADDWTDYPGEKAYLYAWLDDRAALYDGLAPAR
;
A
#
# COMPACT_ATOMS: atom_id res chain seq x y z
N MET A 1 -37.10 1.06 -23.21
CA MET A 1 -36.76 -0.02 -24.16
C MET A 1 -35.37 0.29 -24.69
N THR A 2 -34.36 0.18 -23.83
CA THR A 2 -33.49 -0.99 -23.60
C THR A 2 -32.45 -1.07 -24.72
N LEU A 3 -31.32 -0.38 -24.56
CA LEU A 3 -30.07 -0.77 -23.86
C LEU A 3 -29.14 -1.48 -24.85
N LEU A 4 -28.09 -0.76 -25.27
CA LEU A 4 -26.96 -1.31 -26.00
C LEU A 4 -25.73 -1.13 -25.10
N LEU A 5 -25.17 -2.26 -24.67
CA LEU A 5 -23.95 -2.37 -23.88
C LEU A 5 -22.76 -1.73 -24.63
N LEU A 6 -21.99 -0.92 -23.92
CA LEU A 6 -20.59 -0.64 -24.24
C LEU A 6 -19.73 -1.34 -23.20
N LEU A 7 -19.03 -2.37 -23.67
CA LEU A 7 -17.89 -3.00 -23.01
C LEU A 7 -16.66 -2.12 -23.29
N THR A 8 -16.05 -1.58 -22.24
CA THR A 8 -14.66 -1.11 -22.28
C THR A 8 -13.97 -1.66 -21.04
N GLY A 9 -13.10 -2.64 -21.25
CA GLY A 9 -12.15 -3.10 -20.25
C GLY A 9 -11.02 -2.08 -20.12
N CYS A 10 -10.76 -1.65 -18.89
CA CYS A 10 -9.56 -0.96 -18.51
C CYS A 10 -8.62 -1.99 -17.88
N GLY A 11 -7.58 -2.38 -18.62
CA GLY A 11 -6.32 -2.78 -18.02
C GLY A 11 -5.37 -1.61 -18.23
N ASN A 12 -4.97 -0.93 -17.17
CA ASN A 12 -3.87 0.04 -17.21
C ASN A 12 -3.00 -0.20 -15.98
N ALA A 13 -1.78 -0.66 -16.25
CA ALA A 13 -0.64 -0.34 -15.40
C ALA A 13 -0.59 1.20 -15.28
N VAL A 14 -0.67 1.69 -14.05
CA VAL A 14 -0.56 3.11 -13.74
C VAL A 14 0.91 3.50 -13.89
N SER A 15 1.29 3.86 -15.11
CA SER A 15 2.41 4.79 -15.33
C SER A 15 1.86 6.17 -15.01
N LEU A 16 2.27 6.74 -13.87
CA LEU A 16 2.01 8.13 -13.51
C LEU A 16 2.59 9.06 -14.59
N LYS A 17 1.73 9.48 -15.51
CA LYS A 17 1.87 10.77 -16.20
C LYS A 17 0.99 11.74 -15.45
N LEU A 18 1.61 12.76 -14.88
CA LEU A 18 0.95 13.97 -14.40
C LEU A 18 0.22 14.61 -15.60
N ASP A 19 -1.08 14.37 -15.71
CA ASP A 19 -1.97 15.15 -16.56
C ASP A 19 -2.72 16.15 -15.67
N ASP A 20 -2.35 17.42 -15.81
CA ASP A 20 -3.00 18.58 -15.21
C ASP A 20 -4.43 18.75 -15.77
N THR A 21 -5.45 18.36 -15.02
CA THR A 21 -6.80 18.94 -15.21
C THR A 21 -7.55 19.07 -13.89
N ALA A 22 -7.51 20.27 -13.29
CA ALA A 22 -8.48 20.72 -12.28
C ALA A 22 -9.76 21.27 -12.96
N PRO A 23 -10.93 21.25 -12.29
CA PRO A 23 -12.22 21.58 -12.90
C PRO A 23 -12.43 23.09 -13.04
N ALA A 24 -12.99 23.49 -14.18
CA ALA A 24 -13.29 24.87 -14.52
C ALA A 24 -14.52 25.39 -13.76
N THR A 25 -14.31 26.41 -12.92
CA THR A 25 -15.32 27.44 -12.65
C THR A 25 -14.69 28.81 -12.91
N ALA A 26 -14.79 29.27 -14.16
CA ALA A 26 -14.34 30.60 -14.56
C ALA A 26 -15.48 31.62 -14.39
N ASP A 27 -15.25 32.62 -13.55
CA ASP A 27 -15.96 33.90 -13.59
C ASP A 27 -15.42 34.68 -14.79
N ASP A 28 -16.21 34.74 -15.87
CA ASP A 28 -15.80 35.14 -17.21
C ASP A 28 -15.92 36.67 -17.40
N SER A 29 -15.10 37.43 -16.65
CA SER A 29 -15.05 38.90 -16.81
C SER A 29 -13.64 39.51 -16.72
N ALA A 30 -12.61 38.79 -17.20
CA ALA A 30 -11.29 39.37 -17.45
C ALA A 30 -11.17 39.87 -18.91
N PRO A 31 -10.65 41.08 -19.17
CA PRO A 31 -10.43 41.57 -20.52
C PRO A 31 -9.36 40.75 -21.28
N PRO A 32 -9.45 40.65 -22.62
CA PRO A 32 -8.51 39.84 -23.41
C PRO A 32 -7.09 40.42 -23.34
N VAL A 33 -6.12 39.55 -23.05
CA VAL A 33 -4.67 39.85 -22.98
C VAL A 33 -4.17 40.29 -24.37
N ALA A 34 -3.45 41.40 -24.45
CA ALA A 34 -3.20 42.10 -25.71
C ALA A 34 -2.03 41.56 -26.55
N ASP A 35 -1.32 40.52 -26.12
CA ASP A 35 -0.25 39.86 -26.92
C ASP A 35 -0.40 38.32 -27.03
N GLY A 36 -1.11 37.67 -26.09
CA GLY A 36 -1.44 36.22 -26.16
C GLY A 36 -0.27 35.24 -26.07
N ARG A 37 0.96 35.66 -26.36
CA ARG A 37 2.18 34.85 -26.29
C ARG A 37 2.45 34.39 -24.85
N ARG A 38 2.69 33.09 -24.68
CA ARG A 38 2.96 32.47 -23.38
C ARG A 38 4.40 32.01 -23.25
N CYS A 39 4.95 32.16 -22.06
CA CYS A 39 6.19 31.50 -21.63
C CYS A 39 5.84 30.61 -20.44
N THR A 40 5.99 29.30 -20.64
CA THR A 40 5.96 28.32 -19.55
C THR A 40 7.36 28.26 -18.99
N ILE A 41 7.54 28.53 -17.70
CA ILE A 41 8.87 28.49 -17.08
C ILE A 41 9.33 27.04 -16.98
N VAL A 42 10.56 26.79 -17.41
CA VAL A 42 11.27 25.53 -17.14
C VAL A 42 12.53 25.84 -16.36
N ALA A 43 12.78 25.11 -15.28
CA ALA A 43 14.01 25.19 -14.50
C ALA A 43 14.98 24.09 -14.97
N ASP A 44 16.27 24.40 -15.08
CA ASP A 44 17.33 23.42 -15.37
C ASP A 44 17.77 22.62 -14.13
N LEU A 45 16.79 22.12 -13.40
CA LEU A 45 16.97 21.24 -12.24
C LEU A 45 17.14 19.78 -12.71
N ASP A 46 18.32 19.21 -12.47
CA ASP A 46 18.60 17.79 -12.74
C ASP A 46 17.80 16.85 -11.81
N GLU A 47 17.59 17.28 -10.56
CA GLU A 47 16.68 16.65 -9.60
C GLU A 47 15.86 17.70 -8.84
N ARG A 48 14.72 17.28 -8.29
CA ARG A 48 13.83 18.15 -7.49
C ARG A 48 13.91 17.88 -5.99
N TRP A 49 14.77 16.95 -5.58
CA TRP A 49 14.89 16.49 -4.21
C TRP A 49 16.27 16.86 -3.66
N PHE A 50 16.27 17.77 -2.71
CA PHE A 50 17.44 18.21 -1.96
C PHE A 50 17.34 17.68 -0.53
N THR A 51 18.42 17.82 0.23
CA THR A 51 18.45 17.63 1.69
C THR A 51 18.78 18.96 2.35
N GLU A 52 18.35 19.17 3.58
CA GLU A 52 18.79 20.32 4.39
C GLU A 52 20.32 20.42 4.42
N GLY A 53 20.85 21.63 4.27
CA GLY A 53 22.28 21.89 4.04
C GLY A 53 22.75 21.85 2.58
N ASP A 54 21.94 21.35 1.64
CA ASP A 54 22.26 21.42 0.20
C ASP A 54 22.12 22.84 -0.37
N THR A 55 22.69 23.04 -1.56
CA THR A 55 22.46 24.27 -2.34
C THR A 55 21.49 23.99 -3.49
N VAL A 56 20.33 24.63 -3.46
CA VAL A 56 19.39 24.70 -4.58
C VAL A 56 19.87 25.76 -5.55
N ASP A 57 20.26 25.37 -6.76
CA ASP A 57 20.85 26.29 -7.74
C ASP A 57 20.39 25.93 -9.15
N PHE A 58 19.59 26.80 -9.77
CA PHE A 58 19.08 26.59 -11.11
C PHE A 58 18.86 27.90 -11.85
N ARG A 59 18.78 27.80 -13.17
CA ARG A 59 18.34 28.83 -14.10
C ARG A 59 16.97 28.48 -14.65
N VAL A 60 16.25 29.51 -15.03
CA VAL A 60 14.98 29.37 -15.74
C VAL A 60 15.12 29.70 -17.22
N ASP A 61 14.42 28.92 -18.04
CA ASP A 61 14.17 29.18 -19.45
C ASP A 61 12.66 29.28 -19.74
N CYS A 62 12.31 29.74 -20.94
CA CYS A 62 10.94 29.80 -21.44
C CYS A 62 10.72 28.74 -22.51
N VAL A 63 9.67 27.93 -22.32
CA VAL A 63 9.11 27.11 -23.40
C VAL A 63 7.77 27.73 -23.83
N GLY A 64 7.64 28.04 -25.11
CA GLY A 64 6.40 28.59 -25.66
C GLY A 64 6.59 29.59 -26.79
N GLU A 65 5.60 30.47 -26.95
CA GLU A 65 5.54 31.47 -28.03
C GLU A 65 6.24 32.78 -27.66
N LEU A 66 6.51 32.99 -26.36
CA LEU A 66 7.29 34.11 -25.86
C LEU A 66 8.74 33.64 -25.60
N PRO A 67 9.72 34.03 -26.43
CA PRO A 67 11.13 33.75 -26.17
C PRO A 67 11.58 34.41 -24.87
N ILE A 68 12.52 33.78 -24.15
CA ILE A 68 12.95 34.29 -22.85
C ILE A 68 13.63 35.66 -22.94
N GLU A 69 14.32 35.94 -24.05
CA GLU A 69 14.94 37.23 -24.30
C GLU A 69 13.91 38.37 -24.43
N ASP A 70 12.66 38.05 -24.72
CA ASP A 70 11.54 38.99 -24.83
C ASP A 70 10.62 38.94 -23.59
N ALA A 71 10.96 38.14 -22.57
CA ALA A 71 10.21 38.06 -21.33
C ALA A 71 10.85 38.92 -20.24
N ASP A 72 10.00 39.56 -19.43
CA ASP A 72 10.35 40.10 -18.12
C ASP A 72 9.88 39.09 -17.06
N ILE A 73 10.84 38.51 -16.33
CA ILE A 73 10.61 37.45 -15.34
C ILE A 73 10.93 38.01 -13.95
N THR A 74 10.00 37.87 -13.02
CA THR A 74 10.16 38.29 -11.63
C THR A 74 9.80 37.16 -10.70
N LEU A 75 10.70 36.80 -9.77
CA LEU A 75 10.38 35.89 -8.68
C LEU A 75 9.60 36.65 -7.60
N VAL A 76 8.37 36.23 -7.30
CA VAL A 76 7.48 36.93 -6.35
C VAL A 76 7.25 36.16 -5.05
N SER A 77 7.50 34.84 -5.04
CA SER A 77 7.50 34.00 -3.83
C SER A 77 8.76 33.17 -3.81
N ARG A 78 9.52 33.23 -2.71
CA ARG A 78 10.77 32.50 -2.50
C ARG A 78 10.98 32.23 -1.01
N PRO A 79 11.75 31.19 -0.65
CA PRO A 79 12.20 30.99 0.73
C PRO A 79 13.03 32.18 1.25
N ASP A 80 13.09 32.32 2.57
CA ASP A 80 14.03 33.24 3.20
C ASP A 80 15.47 32.82 2.88
N GLY A 81 16.36 33.78 2.65
CA GLY A 81 17.74 33.51 2.21
C GLY A 81 17.91 33.12 0.73
N GLY A 82 16.84 32.73 0.02
CA GLY A 82 16.90 32.45 -1.42
C GLY A 82 17.21 33.71 -2.24
N ASP A 83 18.18 33.65 -3.15
CA ASP A 83 18.60 34.75 -4.02
C ASP A 83 18.14 34.56 -5.46
N TRP A 84 17.73 35.66 -6.10
CA TRP A 84 17.28 35.67 -7.50
C TRP A 84 18.03 36.74 -8.27
N ASP A 85 18.84 36.29 -9.24
CA ASP A 85 19.51 37.14 -10.21
C ASP A 85 18.67 37.22 -11.49
N PRO A 86 17.95 38.33 -11.76
CA PRO A 86 17.12 38.47 -12.95
C PRO A 86 17.95 38.57 -14.25
N GLU A 87 19.21 39.01 -14.19
CA GLU A 87 20.07 39.11 -15.38
C GLU A 87 20.59 37.73 -15.78
N ALA A 88 21.07 36.96 -14.81
CA ALA A 88 21.50 35.58 -15.01
C ALA A 88 20.34 34.59 -15.13
N ARG A 89 19.12 35.03 -14.76
CA ARG A 89 17.90 34.23 -14.63
C ARG A 89 18.10 33.03 -13.72
N ARG A 90 18.83 33.25 -12.63
CA ARG A 90 19.34 32.21 -11.75
C ARG A 90 18.76 32.38 -10.35
N PHE A 91 18.18 31.32 -9.84
CA PHE A 91 17.87 31.19 -8.42
C PHE A 91 19.00 30.41 -7.73
N ARG A 92 19.39 30.87 -6.54
CA ARG A 92 20.33 30.16 -5.68
C ARG A 92 19.91 30.27 -4.23
N TRP A 93 19.95 29.17 -3.51
CA TRP A 93 19.62 29.11 -2.09
C TRP A 93 20.47 28.05 -1.40
N GLU A 94 21.07 28.40 -0.27
CA GLU A 94 21.76 27.47 0.63
C GLU A 94 20.77 27.18 1.75
N THR A 95 20.24 25.95 1.80
CA THR A 95 19.26 25.56 2.81
C THR A 95 19.94 25.41 4.17
N ASP A 96 19.23 25.72 5.24
CA ASP A 96 19.63 25.40 6.59
C ASP A 96 18.92 24.13 7.10
N LEU A 97 18.99 23.90 8.42
CA LEU A 97 18.46 22.71 9.09
C LEU A 97 17.02 22.91 9.62
N ASP A 98 16.31 23.96 9.19
CA ASP A 98 14.88 24.19 9.46
C ASP A 98 14.02 24.31 8.17
N ASP A 99 14.66 24.12 7.01
CA ASP A 99 14.12 24.36 5.68
C ASP A 99 13.38 23.18 5.06
N GLY A 100 13.22 22.08 5.80
CA GLY A 100 12.53 20.88 5.36
C GLY A 100 11.14 21.17 4.78
N GLY A 101 10.90 20.62 3.60
CA GLY A 101 9.57 20.44 3.04
C GLY A 101 9.44 20.85 1.58
N ARG A 102 8.20 21.08 1.15
CA ARG A 102 7.88 21.48 -0.22
C ARG A 102 8.01 22.99 -0.40
N TRP A 103 8.66 23.39 -1.47
CA TRP A 103 8.87 24.80 -1.84
C TRP A 103 8.35 25.09 -3.24
N ASP A 104 7.35 25.97 -3.31
CA ASP A 104 6.74 26.44 -4.56
C ASP A 104 7.20 27.89 -4.85
N LEU A 105 8.13 28.04 -5.79
CA LEU A 105 8.61 29.35 -6.25
C LEU A 105 7.70 29.89 -7.34
N VAL A 106 7.09 31.05 -7.08
CA VAL A 106 6.15 31.68 -8.02
C VAL A 106 6.87 32.73 -8.85
N PHE A 107 6.99 32.49 -10.15
CA PHE A 107 7.50 33.42 -11.14
C PHE A 107 6.35 34.15 -11.82
N GLN A 108 6.46 35.46 -11.94
CA GLN A 108 5.62 36.28 -12.80
C GLN A 108 6.33 36.54 -14.12
N VAL A 109 5.67 36.19 -15.22
CA VAL A 109 6.20 36.36 -16.57
C VAL A 109 5.33 37.31 -17.37
N ARG A 110 5.95 38.28 -18.05
CA ARG A 110 5.28 39.21 -18.97
C ARG A 110 6.10 39.38 -20.25
N PRO A 111 5.46 39.58 -21.41
CA PRO A 111 6.18 40.12 -22.58
C PRO A 111 6.79 41.48 -22.21
N ARG A 112 8.05 41.68 -22.60
CA ARG A 112 8.81 42.88 -22.23
C ARG A 112 8.13 44.14 -22.76
N GLY A 113 7.91 45.10 -21.87
CA GLY A 113 7.22 46.34 -22.18
C GLY A 113 5.70 46.21 -22.33
N SER A 114 5.11 45.03 -22.08
CA SER A 114 3.67 44.87 -22.00
C SER A 114 3.10 45.46 -20.70
N THR A 115 1.88 45.97 -20.77
CA THR A 115 1.08 46.39 -19.60
C THR A 115 0.07 45.33 -19.17
N ASP A 116 0.08 44.17 -19.81
CA ASP A 116 -0.81 43.05 -19.49
C ASP A 116 -0.52 42.49 -18.09
N PHE A 117 -1.49 41.74 -17.56
CA PHE A 117 -1.29 40.98 -16.33
C PHE A 117 -0.22 39.90 -16.52
N PRO A 118 0.66 39.69 -15.51
CA PRO A 118 1.64 38.61 -15.53
C PRO A 118 0.96 37.25 -15.56
N GLN A 119 1.57 36.33 -16.29
CA GLN A 119 1.35 34.90 -16.15
C GLN A 119 2.08 34.44 -14.88
N ALA A 120 1.45 33.57 -14.09
CA ALA A 120 2.07 32.97 -12.91
C ALA A 120 2.51 31.55 -13.25
N GLU A 121 3.80 31.29 -13.09
CA GLU A 121 4.43 30.01 -13.36
C GLU A 121 5.12 29.53 -12.08
N VAL A 122 5.07 28.23 -11.79
CA VAL A 122 5.57 27.68 -10.53
C VAL A 122 6.70 26.71 -10.80
N VAL A 123 7.80 26.86 -10.05
CA VAL A 123 8.86 25.85 -9.96
C VAL A 123 8.78 25.24 -8.56
N THR A 124 8.53 23.94 -8.50
CA THR A 124 8.44 23.17 -7.25
C THR A 124 9.67 22.30 -7.07
N PHE A 125 10.21 22.30 -5.85
CA PHE A 125 11.21 21.35 -5.38
C PHE A 125 10.97 21.05 -3.90
N TRP A 126 11.70 20.06 -3.37
CA TRP A 126 11.56 19.59 -2.00
C TRP A 126 12.92 19.50 -1.33
N VAL A 127 12.94 19.77 -0.02
CA VAL A 127 14.10 19.65 0.85
C VAL A 127 13.77 18.60 1.90
N ALA A 128 14.51 17.50 1.92
CA ALA A 128 14.37 16.43 2.89
C ALA A 128 15.10 16.77 4.19
N ASP A 129 14.53 16.37 5.32
CA ASP A 129 15.02 16.57 6.68
C ASP A 129 16.36 15.87 6.92
N ALA A 130 17.34 16.58 7.50
CA ALA A 130 18.70 16.08 7.74
C ALA A 130 18.88 15.45 9.14
N ILE A 131 18.12 14.38 9.43
CA ILE A 131 18.02 13.77 10.78
C ILE A 131 19.32 13.39 11.49
N ASP A 132 20.40 13.16 10.74
CA ASP A 132 21.69 12.75 11.29
C ASP A 132 22.61 13.94 11.58
N GLU A 133 22.22 15.15 11.18
CA GLU A 133 23.01 16.37 11.37
C GLU A 133 22.82 16.96 12.77
N TRP A 134 23.92 17.42 13.35
CA TRP A 134 23.87 18.01 14.68
C TRP A 134 23.25 19.40 14.63
N GLY A 135 22.15 19.57 15.34
CA GLY A 135 21.40 20.84 15.38
C GLY A 135 20.21 20.89 14.43
N ASN A 136 19.83 19.75 13.85
CA ASN A 136 18.59 19.59 13.08
C ASN A 136 17.36 20.05 13.86
N GLU A 137 16.44 20.75 13.20
CA GLU A 137 15.14 21.13 13.75
C GLU A 137 14.03 20.25 13.17
N ASP A 138 12.98 19.98 13.95
CA ASP A 138 11.86 19.16 13.48
C ASP A 138 11.13 19.90 12.35
N PRO A 139 10.86 19.25 11.20
CA PRO A 139 10.27 19.92 10.06
C PRO A 139 8.79 20.30 10.34
N ASP A 140 8.33 21.42 9.76
CA ASP A 140 6.94 21.86 9.87
C ASP A 140 5.98 20.82 9.25
N PRO A 141 5.09 20.18 10.04
CA PRO A 141 4.23 19.10 9.55
C PRO A 141 3.30 19.47 8.39
N LEU A 142 2.96 20.75 8.24
CA LEU A 142 2.09 21.22 7.15
C LEU A 142 2.86 21.57 5.87
N ARG A 143 4.18 21.73 5.96
CA ARG A 143 5.07 22.01 4.82
C ARG A 143 5.83 20.77 4.37
N TYR A 144 6.24 19.93 5.32
CA TYR A 144 6.96 18.68 5.10
C TYR A 144 5.99 17.55 4.78
N THR A 145 5.35 17.64 3.62
CA THR A 145 4.27 16.74 3.22
C THR A 145 4.75 15.55 2.39
N GLU A 146 5.97 15.63 1.83
CA GLU A 146 6.53 14.63 0.93
C GLU A 146 8.05 14.49 1.14
N GLU A 147 8.56 13.27 1.08
CA GLU A 147 9.98 12.92 1.19
C GLU A 147 10.35 11.94 0.07
N TRP A 148 11.20 12.38 -0.86
CA TRP A 148 11.63 11.60 -2.04
C TRP A 148 10.49 10.98 -2.85
N GLY A 149 9.34 11.66 -2.90
CA GLY A 149 8.16 11.27 -3.65
C GLY A 149 7.17 10.43 -2.86
N LEU A 150 7.46 10.11 -1.60
CA LEU A 150 6.52 9.47 -0.69
C LEU A 150 5.78 10.51 0.14
N PRO A 151 4.48 10.34 0.40
CA PRO A 151 3.77 11.19 1.33
C PRO A 151 4.34 11.02 2.75
N VAL A 152 4.35 12.10 3.51
CA VAL A 152 4.78 12.13 4.91
C VAL A 152 3.56 12.30 5.80
N LEU A 153 3.48 11.42 6.79
CA LEU A 153 2.49 11.45 7.85
C LEU A 153 3.18 11.85 9.15
N HIS A 154 2.71 12.94 9.73
CA HIS A 154 3.15 13.40 11.05
C HIS A 154 2.10 13.06 12.09
N VAL A 155 2.52 12.47 13.20
CA VAL A 155 1.64 12.14 14.33
C VAL A 155 2.30 12.57 15.63
N ASP A 156 1.59 13.33 16.44
CA ASP A 156 2.00 13.76 17.78
C ASP A 156 0.98 13.26 18.83
N PRO A 157 1.21 12.07 19.44
CA PRO A 157 0.30 11.48 20.43
C PRO A 157 0.33 12.22 21.77
N ARG A 158 -0.84 12.49 22.33
CA ARG A 158 -1.04 13.18 23.62
C ARG A 158 -0.90 12.27 24.85
N GLY A 159 -0.18 11.17 24.69
CA GLY A 159 -0.03 10.15 25.72
C GLY A 159 1.01 9.09 25.35
N SER A 160 1.27 8.18 26.27
CA SER A 160 2.16 7.06 25.99
C SER A 160 1.48 6.06 25.06
N LEU A 161 2.15 5.72 23.96
CA LEU A 161 1.67 4.73 23.02
C LEU A 161 1.56 3.35 23.67
N SER A 162 0.42 2.71 23.45
CA SER A 162 0.10 1.35 23.89
C SER A 162 -0.91 0.74 22.92
N GLN A 163 -1.47 -0.43 23.22
CA GLN A 163 -2.55 -1.00 22.41
C GLN A 163 -3.92 -0.36 22.67
N GLU A 164 -4.00 0.59 23.60
CA GLU A 164 -5.16 1.46 23.80
C GLU A 164 -4.97 2.76 23.00
N TYR A 165 -6.08 3.30 22.49
CA TYR A 165 -6.10 4.58 21.80
C TYR A 165 -5.73 5.74 22.73
N VAL A 166 -4.99 6.69 22.18
CA VAL A 166 -4.73 8.00 22.77
C VAL A 166 -4.96 9.07 21.70
N GLU A 167 -5.47 10.24 22.10
CA GLU A 167 -5.60 11.39 21.20
C GLU A 167 -4.26 11.74 20.55
N ALA A 168 -4.30 12.18 19.30
CA ALA A 168 -3.15 12.66 18.53
C ALA A 168 -3.48 13.92 17.72
N ASP A 169 -2.48 14.78 17.57
CA ASP A 169 -2.42 15.79 16.52
C ASP A 169 -1.81 15.13 15.28
N ILE A 170 -2.53 15.11 14.16
CA ILE A 170 -2.10 14.42 12.92
C ILE A 170 -1.98 15.45 11.80
N ALA A 171 -0.90 15.39 11.00
CA ALA A 171 -0.81 16.15 9.77
C ALA A 171 -0.45 15.24 8.58
N PHE A 172 -1.20 15.38 7.49
CA PHE A 172 -1.04 14.59 6.28
C PHE A 172 -1.43 15.42 5.07
N MET A 173 -0.62 15.37 4.00
CA MET A 173 -0.87 16.09 2.74
C MET A 173 -1.19 17.59 2.92
N GLY A 174 -0.50 18.25 3.87
CA GLY A 174 -0.65 19.69 4.14
C GLY A 174 -1.92 20.06 4.92
N ARG A 175 -2.63 19.08 5.47
CA ARG A 175 -3.83 19.27 6.30
C ARG A 175 -3.60 18.75 7.71
N ALA A 176 -4.18 19.44 8.68
CA ALA A 176 -4.19 19.03 10.08
C ALA A 176 -5.51 18.33 10.41
N TYR A 177 -5.40 17.26 11.18
CA TYR A 177 -6.47 16.37 11.60
C TYR A 177 -6.43 16.16 13.12
N ARG A 178 -7.61 15.87 13.68
CA ARG A 178 -7.76 15.37 15.05
C ARG A 178 -8.12 13.91 14.96
N GLY A 179 -7.47 13.09 15.77
CA GLY A 179 -7.78 11.67 15.81
C GLY A 179 -7.14 11.00 17.00
N GLU A 180 -7.12 9.68 16.97
CA GLU A 180 -6.47 8.82 17.94
C GLU A 180 -5.48 7.88 17.27
N ILE A 181 -4.53 7.39 18.05
CA ILE A 181 -3.54 6.42 17.61
C ILE A 181 -3.37 5.33 18.67
N LYS A 182 -3.17 4.09 18.21
CA LYS A 182 -2.72 2.97 19.05
C LYS A 182 -1.67 2.13 18.36
N ILE A 183 -0.83 1.45 19.14
CA ILE A 183 -0.03 0.32 18.68
C ILE A 183 -0.99 -0.82 18.31
N ARG A 184 -0.77 -1.42 17.15
CA ARG A 184 -1.56 -2.55 16.69
C ARG A 184 -0.74 -3.82 16.54
N GLY A 185 -1.46 -4.94 16.45
CA GLY A 185 -0.88 -6.26 16.27
C GLY A 185 -0.96 -7.11 17.53
N ALA A 186 -0.40 -8.32 17.46
CA ALA A 186 -0.28 -9.20 18.62
C ALA A 186 1.20 -9.34 18.97
N ALA A 187 1.91 -10.25 18.30
CA ALA A 187 3.34 -10.41 18.52
C ALA A 187 4.17 -9.24 17.98
N SER A 188 3.70 -8.55 16.93
CA SER A 188 4.33 -7.36 16.36
C SER A 188 4.18 -6.10 17.21
N ALA A 189 3.24 -6.08 18.17
CA ALA A 189 3.14 -4.99 19.14
C ALA A 189 4.38 -4.91 20.06
N GLY A 190 5.19 -5.97 20.13
CA GLY A 190 6.47 -5.99 20.84
C GLY A 190 7.69 -5.62 20.01
N TYR A 191 7.53 -5.24 18.73
CA TYR A 191 8.65 -4.80 17.90
C TYR A 191 9.17 -3.44 18.37
N PRO A 192 10.49 -3.17 18.27
CA PRO A 192 11.06 -1.83 18.47
C PRO A 192 10.42 -0.77 17.57
N LYS A 193 10.12 -1.16 16.32
CA LYS A 193 9.39 -0.34 15.35
C LYS A 193 7.95 -0.87 15.21
N ASN A 194 7.01 -0.23 15.90
CA ASN A 194 5.62 -0.69 16.02
C ASN A 194 4.76 -0.42 14.79
N SER A 195 3.74 -1.24 14.55
CA SER A 195 2.63 -0.89 13.66
C SER A 195 1.60 -0.05 14.41
N PHE A 196 0.88 0.81 13.69
CA PHE A 196 -0.15 1.69 14.27
C PHE A 196 -1.51 1.56 13.58
N THR A 197 -2.57 1.90 14.30
CA THR A 197 -3.87 2.24 13.72
C THR A 197 -4.17 3.68 14.11
N LEU A 198 -4.50 4.50 13.12
CA LEU A 198 -5.07 5.83 13.28
C LEU A 198 -6.59 5.73 13.14
N ASP A 199 -7.29 6.50 13.96
CA ASP A 199 -8.74 6.60 14.02
C ASP A 199 -9.08 8.10 13.99
N PHE A 200 -9.97 8.51 13.08
CA PHE A 200 -10.36 9.90 12.84
C PHE A 200 -11.83 10.10 13.24
N ASP A 201 -12.18 11.31 13.69
CA ASP A 201 -13.53 11.59 14.21
C ASP A 201 -14.66 11.33 13.18
N TYR A 202 -14.32 11.41 11.89
CA TYR A 202 -15.21 11.16 10.75
C TYR A 202 -14.37 10.78 9.52
N GLU A 203 -15.02 10.31 8.45
CA GLU A 203 -14.36 9.95 7.19
C GLU A 203 -13.81 11.20 6.47
N GLU A 204 -12.65 11.68 6.92
CA GLU A 204 -12.05 12.95 6.50
C GLU A 204 -10.67 12.83 5.87
N LEU A 205 -10.04 11.67 6.04
CA LEU A 205 -8.71 11.46 5.49
C LEU A 205 -8.82 11.27 3.97
N GLU A 206 -8.38 12.28 3.23
CA GLU A 206 -8.23 12.21 1.78
C GLU A 206 -6.87 11.57 1.45
N ILE A 207 -6.89 10.55 0.60
CA ILE A 207 -5.69 9.89 0.09
C ILE A 207 -5.67 10.11 -1.43
N GLU A 208 -4.56 10.64 -1.93
CA GLU A 208 -4.44 10.89 -3.36
C GLU A 208 -4.59 9.59 -4.17
N GLY A 209 -5.36 9.67 -5.26
CA GLY A 209 -5.68 8.52 -6.09
C GLY A 209 -6.80 7.63 -5.54
N TRP A 210 -7.33 7.90 -4.35
CA TRP A 210 -8.48 7.22 -3.81
C TRP A 210 -9.74 8.07 -4.04
N ASP A 211 -10.84 7.40 -4.35
CA ASP A 211 -12.13 7.99 -4.71
C ASP A 211 -13.05 8.25 -3.50
N THR A 212 -12.56 7.94 -2.30
CA THR A 212 -13.29 7.88 -1.02
C THR A 212 -12.37 8.32 0.10
N THR A 213 -12.92 8.93 1.15
CA THR A 213 -12.18 9.31 2.37
C THR A 213 -12.06 8.14 3.34
N ARG A 214 -11.27 8.30 4.41
CA ARG A 214 -11.12 7.31 5.49
C ARG A 214 -11.39 7.87 6.88
N ASP A 215 -12.02 7.06 7.72
CA ASP A 215 -12.04 7.27 9.18
C ASP A 215 -10.96 6.43 9.91
N HIS A 216 -10.38 5.44 9.25
CA HIS A 216 -9.24 4.68 9.78
C HIS A 216 -8.10 4.53 8.77
N LEU A 217 -6.87 4.61 9.28
CA LEU A 217 -5.67 4.26 8.51
C LEU A 217 -4.77 3.33 9.31
N VAL A 218 -4.31 2.26 8.67
CA VAL A 218 -3.35 1.34 9.27
C VAL A 218 -1.96 1.64 8.77
N LEU A 219 -0.99 1.66 9.68
CA LEU A 219 0.44 1.70 9.36
C LEU A 219 1.08 0.36 9.73
N VAL A 220 1.55 -0.39 8.74
CA VAL A 220 2.28 -1.66 8.95
C VAL A 220 3.77 -1.42 8.87
N THR A 221 4.45 -1.75 9.96
CA THR A 221 5.90 -1.72 10.07
C THR A 221 6.55 -2.77 9.16
N PRO A 222 7.65 -2.45 8.46
CA PRO A 222 8.48 -3.41 7.74
C PRO A 222 9.52 -4.08 8.65
N PHE A 223 9.44 -3.93 9.97
CA PHE A 223 10.51 -4.38 10.89
C PHE A 223 10.89 -5.86 10.76
N ASP A 224 9.95 -6.75 10.44
CA ASP A 224 10.23 -8.16 10.17
C ASP A 224 10.32 -8.50 8.66
N ASP A 225 10.28 -7.50 7.78
CA ASP A 225 10.46 -7.61 6.34
C ASP A 225 11.43 -6.54 5.82
N ASN A 226 12.72 -6.84 5.87
CA ASN A 226 13.77 -5.94 5.37
C ASN A 226 13.82 -5.82 3.84
N SER A 227 12.87 -6.42 3.10
CA SER A 227 12.66 -6.12 1.69
C SER A 227 11.68 -4.96 1.49
N TYR A 228 10.92 -4.60 2.53
CA TYR A 228 9.88 -3.58 2.59
C TYR A 228 8.63 -3.81 1.74
N VAL A 229 8.61 -4.81 0.86
CA VAL A 229 7.61 -4.92 -0.22
C VAL A 229 6.75 -6.18 -0.19
N ARG A 230 7.06 -7.19 0.65
CA ARG A 230 6.37 -8.50 0.57
C ARG A 230 4.89 -8.41 0.85
N GLN A 231 4.54 -7.67 1.89
CA GLN A 231 3.15 -7.53 2.31
C GLN A 231 2.35 -6.75 1.27
N LYS A 232 2.91 -5.62 0.80
CA LYS A 232 2.29 -4.80 -0.26
C LYS A 232 2.05 -5.60 -1.53
N LEU A 233 3.03 -6.40 -1.95
CA LEU A 233 2.91 -7.25 -3.14
C LEU A 233 1.72 -8.22 -3.05
N ILE A 234 1.39 -8.74 -1.86
CA ILE A 234 0.22 -9.60 -1.69
C ILE A 234 -1.08 -8.82 -1.87
N TYR A 235 -1.21 -7.65 -1.24
CA TYR A 235 -2.41 -6.82 -1.34
C TYR A 235 -2.67 -6.41 -2.79
N ASP A 236 -1.63 -5.94 -3.47
CA ASP A 236 -1.71 -5.49 -4.86
C ASP A 236 -1.92 -6.67 -5.82
N GLN A 237 -1.34 -7.85 -5.56
CA GLN A 237 -1.62 -9.06 -6.36
C GLN A 237 -3.06 -9.54 -6.17
N TRP A 238 -3.63 -9.47 -4.96
CA TRP A 238 -5.03 -9.80 -4.74
C TRP A 238 -5.99 -8.85 -5.48
N ALA A 239 -5.68 -7.55 -5.48
CA ALA A 239 -6.39 -6.57 -6.29
C ALA A 239 -6.28 -6.87 -7.80
N ALA A 240 -5.07 -7.14 -8.29
CA ALA A 240 -4.85 -7.48 -9.69
C ALA A 240 -5.55 -8.79 -10.13
N ILE A 241 -5.73 -9.75 -9.22
CA ILE A 241 -6.56 -10.95 -9.47
C ILE A 241 -8.03 -10.56 -9.66
N ALA A 242 -8.56 -9.67 -8.82
CA ALA A 242 -9.93 -9.18 -8.95
C ALA A 242 -10.14 -8.48 -10.30
N ASP A 243 -9.22 -7.58 -10.67
CA ASP A 243 -9.23 -6.85 -11.93
C ASP A 243 -9.11 -7.77 -13.16
N PHE A 244 -8.21 -8.76 -13.11
CA PHE A 244 -8.02 -9.72 -14.19
C PHE A 244 -9.32 -10.48 -14.51
N TRP A 245 -10.09 -10.85 -13.49
CA TRP A 245 -11.37 -11.53 -13.66
C TRP A 245 -12.54 -10.58 -13.90
N GLY A 246 -12.34 -9.27 -13.76
CA GLY A 246 -13.41 -8.26 -13.83
C GLY A 246 -14.48 -8.49 -12.76
N VAL A 247 -14.06 -8.93 -11.57
CA VAL A 247 -14.96 -9.22 -10.44
C VAL A 247 -14.63 -8.33 -9.26
N GLN A 248 -15.67 -7.84 -8.60
CA GLN A 248 -15.53 -7.08 -7.37
C GLN A 248 -15.09 -8.00 -6.22
N ARG A 249 -14.11 -7.55 -5.43
CA ARG A 249 -13.60 -8.25 -4.24
C ARG A 249 -13.25 -7.23 -3.16
N LEU A 250 -13.11 -7.73 -1.94
CA LEU A 250 -12.54 -6.98 -0.83
C LEU A 250 -11.02 -6.97 -0.97
N THR A 251 -10.50 -5.86 -1.48
CA THR A 251 -9.08 -5.68 -1.82
C THR A 251 -8.53 -4.47 -1.06
N PRO A 252 -7.88 -4.66 0.10
CA PRO A 252 -7.28 -3.57 0.86
C PRO A 252 -6.31 -2.79 -0.01
N ARG A 253 -6.56 -1.49 -0.17
CA ARG A 253 -5.67 -0.59 -0.88
C ARG A 253 -4.50 -0.22 0.02
N SER A 254 -3.32 -0.04 -0.56
CA SER A 254 -2.10 0.26 0.18
C SER A 254 -1.16 1.20 -0.57
N PHE A 255 -0.37 1.97 0.17
CA PHE A 255 0.68 2.85 -0.35
C PHE A 255 1.85 2.95 0.65
N PHE A 256 3.01 3.41 0.18
CA PHE A 256 4.16 3.66 1.05
C PHE A 256 4.07 5.06 1.66
N VAL A 257 4.44 5.20 2.93
CA VAL A 257 4.40 6.46 3.66
C VAL A 257 5.61 6.58 4.58
N VAL A 258 6.14 7.79 4.74
CA VAL A 258 7.13 8.08 5.78
C VAL A 258 6.40 8.59 7.02
N LEU A 259 6.68 8.02 8.19
CA LEU A 259 6.09 8.42 9.47
C LEU A 259 7.09 9.26 10.26
N TYR A 260 6.64 10.43 10.70
CA TYR A 260 7.26 11.22 11.76
C TYR A 260 6.37 11.12 13.02
N LEU A 261 6.99 10.80 14.15
CA LEU A 261 6.31 10.56 15.41
C LEU A 261 6.89 11.49 16.49
N ASN A 262 6.07 12.40 17.03
CA ASN A 262 6.52 13.51 17.90
C ASN A 262 7.61 14.38 17.25
N GLY A 263 7.46 14.72 15.97
CA GLY A 263 8.44 15.55 15.24
C GLY A 263 9.68 14.80 14.75
N GLU A 264 9.95 13.59 15.27
CA GLU A 264 11.12 12.80 14.89
C GLU A 264 10.82 11.80 13.78
N TYR A 265 11.76 11.62 12.84
CA TYR A 265 11.69 10.55 11.85
C TYR A 265 11.55 9.18 12.53
N HIS A 266 10.48 8.47 12.21
CA HIS A 266 10.22 7.14 12.73
C HIS A 266 10.43 6.05 11.67
N GLY A 267 10.18 6.33 10.39
CA GLY A 267 10.57 5.41 9.33
C GLY A 267 9.60 5.28 8.15
N LEU A 268 9.97 4.41 7.22
CA LEU A 268 9.14 3.93 6.12
C LEU A 268 8.09 2.91 6.62
N TYR A 269 6.85 3.07 6.18
CA TYR A 269 5.71 2.21 6.49
C TYR A 269 4.93 1.84 5.23
N THR A 270 4.18 0.75 5.29
CA THR A 270 3.07 0.50 4.36
C THR A 270 1.77 0.95 5.02
N ALA A 271 1.16 2.00 4.49
CA ALA A 271 -0.18 2.41 4.86
C ALA A 271 -1.22 1.55 4.11
N LEU A 272 -2.32 1.19 4.77
CA LEU A 272 -3.41 0.42 4.14
C LEU A 272 -4.77 0.69 4.77
N ASP A 273 -5.81 0.32 4.01
CA ASP A 273 -7.19 0.25 4.51
C ASP A 273 -7.27 -0.52 5.84
N HIS A 274 -8.07 0.00 6.78
CA HIS A 274 -8.52 -0.78 7.92
C HIS A 274 -9.66 -1.70 7.45
N VAL A 275 -9.59 -2.99 7.74
CA VAL A 275 -10.60 -3.95 7.28
C VAL A 275 -11.75 -3.99 8.29
N ASP A 276 -12.74 -3.16 8.03
CA ASP A 276 -13.98 -2.94 8.80
C ASP A 276 -15.18 -2.71 7.86
N ASN A 277 -16.30 -2.22 8.39
CA ASN A 277 -17.52 -1.95 7.63
C ASN A 277 -17.38 -0.77 6.66
N GLU A 278 -16.59 0.25 7.00
CA GLU A 278 -16.26 1.40 6.15
C GLU A 278 -15.54 0.93 4.88
N PHE A 279 -14.49 0.12 5.05
CA PHE A 279 -13.78 -0.50 3.94
C PHE A 279 -14.69 -1.38 3.08
N VAL A 280 -15.53 -2.22 3.70
CA VAL A 280 -16.47 -3.08 2.98
C VAL A 280 -17.42 -2.25 2.11
N ARG A 281 -17.94 -1.13 2.63
CA ARG A 281 -18.79 -0.18 1.89
C ARG A 281 -18.03 0.48 0.74
N HIS A 282 -16.79 0.90 0.97
CA HIS A 282 -15.93 1.49 -0.07
C HIS A 282 -15.57 0.51 -1.19
N MET A 283 -15.46 -0.77 -0.86
CA MET A 283 -15.32 -1.85 -1.84
C MET A 283 -16.65 -2.20 -2.53
N GLY A 284 -17.75 -1.51 -2.21
CA GLY A 284 -19.07 -1.61 -2.84
C GLY A 284 -19.91 -2.81 -2.38
N PHE A 285 -19.67 -3.29 -1.16
CA PHE A 285 -20.47 -4.31 -0.49
C PHE A 285 -21.32 -3.69 0.63
N SER A 286 -22.21 -4.49 1.24
CA SER A 286 -23.05 -4.05 2.36
C SER A 286 -22.24 -3.90 3.65
N ASP A 287 -22.34 -2.76 4.33
CA ASP A 287 -21.79 -2.55 5.67
C ASP A 287 -22.59 -3.27 6.78
N GLU A 288 -23.74 -3.86 6.44
CA GLU A 288 -24.55 -4.70 7.35
C GLU A 288 -24.05 -6.15 7.47
N GLY A 289 -23.00 -6.53 6.74
CA GLY A 289 -22.49 -7.90 6.71
C GLY A 289 -21.61 -8.29 7.90
N ASN A 290 -21.47 -9.60 8.07
CA ASN A 290 -20.61 -10.14 9.12
C ASN A 290 -19.17 -10.20 8.63
N LEU A 291 -18.25 -9.68 9.44
CA LEU A 291 -16.83 -9.69 9.15
C LEU A 291 -16.09 -10.47 10.24
N TYR A 292 -15.40 -11.54 9.85
CA TYR A 292 -14.69 -12.45 10.76
C TYR A 292 -13.20 -12.45 10.48
N LYS A 293 -12.37 -12.14 11.47
CA LYS A 293 -10.93 -12.28 11.37
C LYS A 293 -10.50 -13.69 11.78
N SER A 294 -9.75 -14.37 10.92
CA SER A 294 -9.09 -15.62 11.28
C SER A 294 -7.87 -15.36 12.19
N VAL A 295 -7.95 -15.72 13.47
CA VAL A 295 -6.94 -15.39 14.48
C VAL A 295 -6.02 -16.56 14.83
N ASN A 296 -6.40 -17.81 14.55
CA ASN A 296 -5.53 -18.99 14.70
C ASN A 296 -5.87 -20.11 13.70
N HIS A 297 -5.13 -21.22 13.75
CA HIS A 297 -5.27 -22.33 12.79
C HIS A 297 -6.54 -23.20 12.95
N ASP A 298 -7.40 -22.91 13.92
CA ASP A 298 -8.73 -23.52 13.98
C ASP A 298 -9.67 -22.91 12.93
N ALA A 299 -9.31 -21.76 12.35
CA ALA A 299 -9.98 -21.17 11.19
C ALA A 299 -9.67 -21.94 9.88
N ASN A 300 -10.14 -23.18 9.83
CA ASN A 300 -9.68 -24.18 8.84
C ASN A 300 -10.82 -24.85 8.06
N PHE A 301 -12.07 -24.44 8.29
CA PHE A 301 -13.28 -25.03 7.70
C PHE A 301 -13.47 -26.55 7.94
N TYR A 302 -12.70 -27.14 8.87
CA TYR A 302 -12.92 -28.50 9.34
C TYR A 302 -13.81 -28.53 10.59
N LEU A 303 -14.41 -29.70 10.86
CA LEU A 303 -15.06 -30.00 12.15
C LEU A 303 -14.05 -30.21 13.29
N THR A 304 -12.75 -30.28 12.98
CA THR A 304 -11.67 -30.47 13.95
C THR A 304 -10.77 -29.25 14.05
N ASP A 305 -10.21 -29.04 15.24
CA ASP A 305 -9.17 -28.06 15.52
C ASP A 305 -7.87 -28.42 14.76
N ALA A 306 -6.88 -27.54 14.82
CA ALA A 306 -5.58 -27.74 14.17
C ALA A 306 -4.79 -28.96 14.70
N ASN A 307 -5.19 -29.52 15.85
CA ASN A 307 -4.60 -30.72 16.45
C ASN A 307 -5.39 -32.00 16.11
N GLY A 308 -6.48 -31.90 15.36
CA GLY A 308 -7.34 -33.01 14.96
C GLY A 308 -8.41 -33.41 15.97
N ASN A 309 -8.63 -32.64 17.03
CA ASN A 309 -9.74 -32.87 17.97
C ASN A 309 -11.03 -32.24 17.46
N THR A 310 -12.20 -32.79 17.80
CA THR A 310 -13.48 -32.14 17.50
C THR A 310 -13.53 -30.73 18.12
N LYS A 311 -13.91 -29.73 17.32
CA LYS A 311 -14.06 -28.36 17.81
C LYS A 311 -15.18 -28.27 18.83
N SER A 312 -14.97 -27.50 19.90
CA SER A 312 -16.02 -27.18 20.88
C SER A 312 -17.08 -26.24 20.30
N ALA A 313 -16.68 -25.37 19.36
CA ALA A 313 -17.55 -24.50 18.57
C ALA A 313 -17.04 -24.49 17.12
N LEU A 314 -17.93 -24.59 16.14
CA LEU A 314 -17.52 -24.71 14.73
C LEU A 314 -16.82 -23.45 14.20
N TYR A 315 -17.18 -22.28 14.73
CA TYR A 315 -16.53 -20.99 14.46
C TYR A 315 -15.24 -20.77 15.27
N ALA A 316 -14.71 -21.77 15.97
CA ALA A 316 -13.43 -21.63 16.68
C ALA A 316 -12.31 -21.22 15.71
N GLY A 317 -11.46 -20.30 16.16
CA GLY A 317 -10.37 -19.73 15.38
C GLY A 317 -10.70 -18.40 14.68
N TYR A 318 -11.94 -17.94 14.77
CA TYR A 318 -12.39 -16.66 14.24
C TYR A 318 -12.77 -15.69 15.36
N GLU A 319 -12.59 -14.40 15.10
CA GLU A 319 -13.09 -13.29 15.91
C GLU A 319 -14.00 -12.44 15.02
N LYS A 320 -15.26 -12.24 15.43
CA LYS A 320 -16.16 -11.32 14.72
C LYS A 320 -15.71 -9.89 15.00
N LYS A 321 -15.58 -9.10 13.93
CA LYS A 321 -15.14 -7.72 13.93
C LYS A 321 -16.29 -6.77 13.61
N GLU A 322 -17.16 -7.15 12.69
CA GLU A 322 -18.34 -6.37 12.31
C GLU A 322 -19.56 -7.28 12.14
N GLY A 323 -20.74 -6.67 12.19
CA GLY A 323 -22.03 -7.29 11.89
C GLY A 323 -22.87 -7.58 13.13
N GLU A 324 -24.18 -7.39 12.99
CA GLU A 324 -25.16 -7.51 14.07
C GLU A 324 -26.00 -8.78 13.95
N PRO A 325 -26.31 -9.49 15.05
CA PRO A 325 -25.83 -9.24 16.42
C PRO A 325 -24.34 -9.55 16.63
N GLU A 326 -23.65 -8.81 17.49
CA GLU A 326 -22.20 -8.99 17.80
C GLU A 326 -21.82 -10.43 18.22
N ASP A 327 -22.68 -11.12 18.97
CA ASP A 327 -22.42 -12.47 19.49
C ASP A 327 -22.97 -13.60 18.59
N ASP A 328 -23.48 -13.27 17.41
CA ASP A 328 -24.02 -14.27 16.48
C ASP A 328 -22.97 -14.72 15.44
N TYR A 329 -22.59 -15.99 15.52
CA TYR A 329 -21.67 -16.70 14.63
C TYR A 329 -22.37 -17.84 13.87
N SER A 330 -23.70 -17.84 13.84
CA SER A 330 -24.49 -18.95 13.29
C SER A 330 -24.19 -19.22 11.82
N ASP A 331 -24.07 -18.18 11.00
CA ASP A 331 -23.73 -18.28 9.57
C ASP A 331 -22.35 -18.92 9.33
N LEU A 332 -21.34 -18.53 10.10
CA LEU A 332 -20.00 -19.11 10.05
C LEU A 332 -20.00 -20.55 10.58
N GLY A 333 -20.76 -20.81 11.64
CA GLY A 333 -20.98 -22.15 12.16
C GLY A 333 -21.61 -23.08 11.13
N ASP A 334 -22.62 -22.60 10.41
CA ASP A 334 -23.32 -23.31 9.34
C ASP A 334 -22.41 -23.55 8.13
N LEU A 335 -21.57 -22.56 7.75
CA LEU A 335 -20.55 -22.75 6.73
C LEU A 335 -19.57 -23.88 7.09
N VAL A 336 -19.05 -23.89 8.32
CA VAL A 336 -18.11 -24.93 8.78
C VAL A 336 -18.82 -26.28 8.90
N ALA A 337 -20.08 -26.31 9.34
CA ALA A 337 -20.90 -27.51 9.35
C ALA A 337 -21.09 -28.05 7.92
N PHE A 338 -21.39 -27.19 6.96
CA PHE A 338 -21.56 -27.54 5.56
C PHE A 338 -20.27 -28.13 4.97
N THR A 339 -19.17 -27.38 5.03
CA THR A 339 -17.86 -27.80 4.48
C THR A 339 -17.30 -29.05 5.15
N GLY A 340 -17.55 -29.21 6.45
CA GLY A 340 -17.11 -30.36 7.24
C GLY A 340 -17.89 -31.65 7.01
N ASN A 341 -19.18 -31.56 6.64
CA ASN A 341 -20.05 -32.73 6.46
C ASN A 341 -20.33 -33.10 5.00
N ALA A 342 -20.28 -32.13 4.08
CA ALA A 342 -20.52 -32.37 2.67
C ALA A 342 -19.32 -33.06 1.98
N ASP A 343 -19.60 -33.81 0.91
CA ASP A 343 -18.56 -34.33 0.03
C ASP A 343 -17.90 -33.23 -0.81
N ASP A 344 -16.70 -33.52 -1.32
CA ASP A 344 -15.86 -32.54 -2.03
C ASP A 344 -16.59 -31.95 -3.26
N ALA A 345 -17.32 -32.77 -4.01
CA ALA A 345 -18.06 -32.30 -5.18
C ALA A 345 -19.18 -31.31 -4.79
N THR A 346 -19.86 -31.55 -3.68
CA THR A 346 -20.93 -30.69 -3.16
C THR A 346 -20.38 -29.36 -2.66
N VAL A 347 -19.24 -29.37 -1.95
CA VAL A 347 -18.55 -28.14 -1.52
C VAL A 347 -18.09 -27.32 -2.72
N LEU A 348 -17.65 -27.94 -3.80
CA LEU A 348 -17.14 -27.24 -4.98
C LEU A 348 -18.23 -26.80 -5.97
N ALA A 349 -19.42 -27.38 -5.90
CA ALA A 349 -20.55 -27.02 -6.77
C ALA A 349 -21.30 -25.75 -6.33
N GLN A 350 -20.80 -25.01 -5.33
CA GLN A 350 -21.44 -23.80 -4.81
C GLN A 350 -21.44 -22.69 -5.86
N SER A 351 -22.63 -22.14 -6.13
CA SER A 351 -22.84 -21.06 -7.08
C SER A 351 -24.18 -20.36 -6.83
N GLY A 352 -24.31 -19.12 -7.32
CA GLY A 352 -25.54 -18.34 -7.18
C GLY A 352 -25.73 -17.72 -5.78
N PRO A 353 -26.91 -17.15 -5.52
CA PRO A 353 -27.17 -16.39 -4.29
C PRO A 353 -27.29 -17.26 -3.03
N ASP A 354 -27.63 -18.53 -3.17
CA ASP A 354 -27.74 -19.46 -2.02
C ASP A 354 -26.40 -20.16 -1.71
N ALA A 355 -25.31 -19.73 -2.37
CA ALA A 355 -23.99 -20.33 -2.18
C ALA A 355 -23.41 -19.97 -0.80
N TRP A 356 -22.82 -20.95 -0.12
CA TRP A 356 -22.06 -20.70 1.10
C TRP A 356 -20.71 -20.02 0.84
N LEU A 357 -20.14 -20.22 -0.35
CA LEU A 357 -18.76 -19.86 -0.68
C LEU A 357 -18.68 -19.29 -2.09
N GLN A 358 -17.85 -18.27 -2.25
CA GLN A 358 -17.35 -17.87 -3.57
C GLN A 358 -16.20 -18.80 -3.98
N ILE A 359 -16.53 -19.95 -4.56
CA ILE A 359 -15.54 -21.03 -4.82
C ILE A 359 -14.39 -20.58 -5.72
N ASP A 360 -14.67 -19.76 -6.73
CA ASP A 360 -13.63 -19.19 -7.59
C ASP A 360 -12.65 -18.30 -6.81
N GLU A 361 -13.15 -17.55 -5.83
CA GLU A 361 -12.35 -16.71 -4.94
C GLU A 361 -11.52 -17.56 -3.97
N PHE A 362 -12.06 -18.67 -3.46
CA PHE A 362 -11.33 -19.63 -2.64
C PHE A 362 -10.22 -20.35 -3.43
N MET A 363 -10.46 -20.65 -4.72
CA MET A 363 -9.44 -21.18 -5.62
C MET A 363 -8.32 -20.17 -5.86
N ASP A 364 -8.66 -18.90 -6.10
CA ASP A 364 -7.66 -17.85 -6.27
C ASP A 364 -6.88 -17.56 -4.99
N TRP A 365 -7.54 -17.63 -3.83
CA TRP A 365 -6.89 -17.56 -2.53
C TRP A 365 -5.88 -18.70 -2.34
N MET A 366 -6.26 -19.93 -2.71
CA MET A 366 -5.35 -21.08 -2.71
C MET A 366 -4.15 -20.84 -3.63
N LEU A 367 -4.37 -20.30 -4.84
CA LEU A 367 -3.27 -19.97 -5.76
C LEU A 367 -2.34 -18.89 -5.18
N LEU A 368 -2.90 -17.81 -4.62
CA LEU A 368 -2.13 -16.73 -4.00
C LEU A 368 -1.28 -17.27 -2.85
N VAL A 369 -1.88 -17.98 -1.89
CA VAL A 369 -1.21 -18.52 -0.71
C VAL A 369 -0.15 -19.55 -1.09
N THR A 370 -0.47 -20.47 -2.01
CA THR A 370 0.51 -21.47 -2.44
C THR A 370 1.64 -20.82 -3.21
N TYR A 371 1.37 -20.00 -4.23
CA TYR A 371 2.40 -19.39 -5.07
C TYR A 371 3.33 -18.47 -4.28
N SER A 372 2.81 -17.65 -3.36
CA SER A 372 3.62 -16.78 -2.50
C SER A 372 4.28 -17.52 -1.32
N SER A 373 4.02 -18.82 -1.13
CA SER A 373 4.43 -19.60 0.05
C SER A 373 3.95 -19.03 1.38
N SER A 374 2.77 -18.39 1.38
CA SER A 374 2.19 -17.73 2.56
C SER A 374 1.36 -18.68 3.42
N GLY A 375 1.93 -19.82 3.79
CA GLY A 375 1.17 -20.94 4.36
C GLY A 375 0.48 -20.64 5.70
N ASP A 376 0.89 -19.61 6.44
CA ASP A 376 0.16 -19.17 7.65
C ASP A 376 -1.25 -18.67 7.27
N SER A 377 -1.37 -18.03 6.11
CA SER A 377 -2.61 -17.44 5.57
C SER A 377 -3.53 -18.44 4.85
N ALA A 378 -3.20 -19.73 4.84
CA ALA A 378 -4.07 -20.76 4.25
C ALA A 378 -5.46 -20.84 4.91
N GLY A 379 -5.54 -20.50 6.20
CA GLY A 379 -6.79 -20.41 6.96
C GLY A 379 -6.79 -19.31 8.05
N LYS A 380 -5.60 -18.89 8.49
CA LYS A 380 -5.38 -17.74 9.38
C LYS A 380 -5.13 -16.46 8.56
N ASN A 381 -4.84 -15.34 9.22
CA ASN A 381 -4.31 -14.12 8.60
C ASN A 381 -5.14 -13.70 7.37
N ALA A 382 -6.45 -13.65 7.58
CA ALA A 382 -7.43 -13.26 6.60
C ALA A 382 -8.67 -12.75 7.33
N TYR A 383 -9.47 -11.96 6.62
CA TYR A 383 -10.85 -11.74 7.00
C TYR A 383 -11.77 -12.54 6.08
N LEU A 384 -12.90 -12.95 6.64
CA LEU A 384 -14.02 -13.55 5.95
C LEU A 384 -15.22 -12.62 6.07
N TYR A 385 -15.72 -12.14 4.95
CA TYR A 385 -16.94 -11.34 4.88
C TYR A 385 -18.10 -12.19 4.38
N HIS A 386 -19.26 -12.03 5.02
CA HIS A 386 -20.51 -12.64 4.58
C HIS A 386 -21.60 -11.57 4.44
N ASP A 387 -22.07 -11.41 3.20
CA ASP A 387 -23.11 -10.45 2.85
C ASP A 387 -24.50 -10.92 3.32
N PRO A 388 -25.29 -10.08 4.00
CA PRO A 388 -26.62 -10.45 4.48
C PRO A 388 -27.61 -10.70 3.33
N GLY A 389 -27.32 -10.20 2.12
CA GLY A 389 -28.06 -10.42 0.88
C GLY A 389 -27.75 -11.72 0.16
N GLY A 390 -26.87 -12.57 0.70
CA GLY A 390 -26.62 -13.93 0.20
C GLY A 390 -25.71 -13.97 -1.03
N THR A 391 -24.41 -13.72 -0.87
CA THR A 391 -23.44 -14.02 -1.93
C THR A 391 -22.28 -14.89 -1.46
N GLY A 392 -22.49 -15.71 -0.43
CA GLY A 392 -21.47 -16.58 0.13
C GLY A 392 -20.30 -15.84 0.77
N PHE A 393 -19.44 -16.58 1.46
CA PHE A 393 -18.28 -16.02 2.14
C PHE A 393 -17.16 -15.66 1.15
N ARG A 394 -16.47 -14.56 1.46
CA ARG A 394 -15.38 -13.95 0.68
C ARG A 394 -14.14 -13.72 1.53
N TYR A 395 -12.96 -13.81 0.93
CA TYR A 395 -11.69 -13.51 1.58
C TYR A 395 -11.30 -12.04 1.44
N THR A 396 -10.59 -11.56 2.45
CA THR A 396 -9.80 -10.33 2.39
C THR A 396 -8.42 -10.61 3.00
N PRO A 397 -7.32 -10.28 2.29
CA PRO A 397 -5.97 -10.51 2.81
C PRO A 397 -5.65 -9.66 4.03
N TRP A 398 -4.87 -10.21 4.96
CA TRP A 398 -4.39 -9.52 6.16
C TRP A 398 -3.09 -10.17 6.67
N ASP A 399 -2.11 -9.40 7.14
CA ASP A 399 -0.92 -9.93 7.86
C ASP A 399 -0.10 -10.97 7.08
N PHE A 400 0.51 -10.52 5.97
CA PHE A 400 1.27 -11.33 5.01
C PHE A 400 2.79 -11.12 5.10
N ASN A 401 3.32 -10.83 6.29
CA ASN A 401 4.76 -10.77 6.53
C ASN A 401 5.47 -12.11 6.25
N HIS A 402 4.74 -13.22 6.38
CA HIS A 402 5.15 -14.56 5.94
C HIS A 402 4.75 -14.76 4.48
N ALA A 403 5.59 -14.32 3.56
CA ALA A 403 5.41 -14.50 2.12
C ALA A 403 6.77 -14.44 1.40
N TRP A 404 6.78 -14.81 0.11
CA TRP A 404 7.86 -14.51 -0.84
C TRP A 404 9.26 -14.84 -0.30
N GLY A 405 9.39 -16.09 0.16
CA GLY A 405 10.67 -16.65 0.60
C GLY A 405 11.04 -16.39 2.05
N GLN A 406 10.12 -15.87 2.87
CA GLN A 406 10.36 -15.65 4.28
C GLN A 406 9.16 -16.10 5.13
N ASN A 407 9.42 -16.66 6.32
CA ASN A 407 8.38 -16.94 7.30
C ASN A 407 8.25 -15.83 8.36
N TRP A 408 7.25 -15.94 9.23
CA TRP A 408 6.98 -15.01 10.33
C TRP A 408 8.10 -14.86 11.39
N TYR A 409 9.15 -15.66 11.31
CA TYR A 409 10.38 -15.59 12.12
C TYR A 409 11.58 -15.08 11.30
N THR A 410 11.33 -14.44 10.16
CA THR A 410 12.35 -13.97 9.22
C THR A 410 13.27 -15.06 8.63
N ALA A 411 12.93 -16.34 8.83
CA ALA A 411 13.72 -17.45 8.29
C ALA A 411 13.35 -17.72 6.83
N ARG A 412 14.32 -18.16 6.03
CA ARG A 412 14.12 -18.45 4.60
C ARG A 412 13.16 -19.61 4.36
N ILE A 413 12.32 -19.44 3.36
CA ILE A 413 11.51 -20.49 2.76
C ILE A 413 12.06 -20.75 1.36
N PRO A 414 12.52 -21.98 1.05
CA PRO A 414 12.99 -22.31 -0.29
C PRO A 414 11.94 -22.06 -1.36
N ALA A 415 12.34 -21.54 -2.52
CA ALA A 415 11.43 -21.26 -3.64
C ALA A 415 10.82 -22.55 -4.23
N ASP A 416 11.43 -23.71 -4.00
CA ASP A 416 10.94 -25.03 -4.39
C ASP A 416 10.01 -25.70 -3.35
N SER A 417 9.77 -25.04 -2.20
CA SER A 417 8.84 -25.52 -1.19
C SER A 417 7.40 -25.55 -1.73
N TYR A 418 6.79 -26.72 -1.79
CA TYR A 418 5.45 -26.90 -2.34
C TYR A 418 4.54 -27.63 -1.35
N ASP A 419 3.48 -26.95 -0.93
CA ASP A 419 2.41 -27.48 -0.08
C ASP A 419 1.11 -26.83 -0.55
N LEU A 420 0.04 -27.63 -0.67
CA LEU A 420 -1.31 -27.17 -0.99
C LEU A 420 -2.09 -26.75 0.27
N PHE A 421 -1.48 -26.88 1.44
CA PHE A 421 -1.99 -26.50 2.75
C PHE A 421 -3.35 -27.11 3.09
N THR A 422 -3.63 -28.30 2.56
CA THR A 422 -4.93 -28.97 2.72
C THR A 422 -5.20 -29.37 4.17
N SER A 423 -4.17 -29.60 4.98
CA SER A 423 -4.30 -29.81 6.43
C SER A 423 -4.78 -28.57 7.19
N ARG A 424 -4.63 -27.38 6.60
CA ARG A 424 -5.00 -26.08 7.21
C ARG A 424 -6.30 -25.51 6.65
N ASN A 425 -6.85 -26.09 5.58
CA ASN A 425 -8.06 -25.61 4.95
C ASN A 425 -8.85 -26.75 4.27
N ARG A 426 -10.06 -27.04 4.76
CA ARG A 426 -10.96 -28.09 4.23
C ARG A 426 -11.40 -27.86 2.79
N VAL A 427 -11.54 -26.60 2.39
CA VAL A 427 -11.90 -26.26 1.00
C VAL A 427 -10.74 -26.58 0.07
N PHE A 428 -9.49 -26.29 0.49
CA PHE A 428 -8.31 -26.64 -0.30
C PHE A 428 -8.18 -28.16 -0.50
N LEU A 429 -8.50 -28.96 0.52
CA LEU A 429 -8.56 -30.43 0.37
C LEU A 429 -9.58 -30.86 -0.69
N GLY A 430 -10.75 -30.22 -0.72
CA GLY A 430 -11.76 -30.47 -1.75
C GLY A 430 -11.22 -30.16 -3.14
N ILE A 431 -10.58 -28.98 -3.31
CA ILE A 431 -9.97 -28.56 -4.57
C ILE A 431 -8.89 -29.55 -5.01
N GLU A 432 -7.98 -29.96 -4.12
CA GLU A 432 -6.93 -30.97 -4.39
C GLU A 432 -7.51 -32.27 -4.92
N ARG A 433 -8.60 -32.76 -4.32
CA ARG A 433 -9.18 -34.06 -4.66
C ARG A 433 -10.07 -34.05 -5.89
N SER A 434 -10.70 -32.92 -6.19
CA SER A 434 -11.84 -32.89 -7.12
C SER A 434 -11.83 -31.74 -8.14
N ALA A 435 -10.92 -30.76 -8.03
CA ALA A 435 -10.89 -29.60 -8.93
C ALA A 435 -9.48 -29.06 -9.26
N MET A 436 -8.44 -29.89 -9.20
CA MET A 436 -7.07 -29.48 -9.59
C MET A 436 -6.98 -28.99 -11.03
N ASP A 437 -7.67 -29.63 -11.97
CA ASP A 437 -7.67 -29.19 -13.37
C ASP A 437 -8.27 -27.78 -13.51
N THR A 438 -9.34 -27.48 -12.76
CA THR A 438 -9.93 -26.14 -12.73
C THR A 438 -8.97 -25.14 -12.08
N LEU A 439 -8.35 -25.48 -10.95
CA LEU A 439 -7.36 -24.63 -10.28
C LEU A 439 -6.21 -24.25 -11.21
N TRP A 440 -5.60 -25.25 -11.87
CA TRP A 440 -4.54 -25.01 -12.85
C TRP A 440 -5.03 -24.28 -14.09
N GLY A 441 -6.28 -24.49 -14.49
CA GLY A 441 -6.96 -23.69 -15.51
C GLY A 441 -6.95 -22.21 -15.16
N ARG A 442 -7.33 -21.86 -13.93
CA ARG A 442 -7.32 -20.47 -13.41
C ARG A 442 -5.91 -19.90 -13.34
N PHE A 443 -4.96 -20.66 -12.77
CA PHE A 443 -3.55 -20.27 -12.71
C PHE A 443 -2.99 -19.96 -14.09
N ASN A 444 -3.15 -20.89 -15.05
CA ASN A 444 -2.65 -20.73 -16.41
C ASN A 444 -3.30 -19.54 -17.16
N ALA A 445 -4.53 -19.14 -16.79
CA ALA A 445 -5.13 -17.93 -17.34
C ALA A 445 -4.44 -16.68 -16.80
N MET A 446 -4.26 -16.61 -15.48
CA MET A 446 -3.60 -15.48 -14.80
C MET A 446 -2.08 -15.43 -15.00
N ARG A 447 -1.48 -16.52 -15.50
CA ARG A 447 -0.07 -16.63 -15.88
C ARG A 447 0.23 -16.07 -17.28
N ALA A 448 -0.81 -15.75 -18.07
CA ALA A 448 -0.65 -15.13 -19.38
C ALA A 448 0.01 -13.74 -19.27
N PRO A 449 0.67 -13.22 -20.32
CA PRO A 449 1.36 -11.93 -20.29
C PRO A 449 0.49 -10.79 -19.74
N GLY A 450 1.00 -10.08 -18.74
CA GLY A 450 0.30 -9.01 -18.02
C GLY A 450 -0.70 -9.48 -16.97
N GLY A 451 -0.87 -10.80 -16.77
CA GLY A 451 -1.70 -11.35 -15.71
C GLY A 451 -1.02 -11.34 -14.34
N PRO A 452 -1.77 -11.44 -13.24
CA PRO A 452 -1.24 -11.26 -11.88
C PRO A 452 -0.29 -12.38 -11.43
N PHE A 453 -0.20 -13.49 -12.16
CA PHE A 453 0.77 -14.55 -11.90
C PHE A 453 1.89 -14.59 -12.96
N ASP A 454 1.95 -13.65 -13.91
CA ASP A 454 3.06 -13.50 -14.87
C ASP A 454 4.37 -13.08 -14.15
N PRO A 455 5.54 -13.71 -14.39
CA PRO A 455 6.80 -13.25 -13.81
C PRO A 455 7.12 -11.81 -14.18
N ALA A 456 6.77 -11.37 -15.40
CA ALA A 456 7.05 -10.02 -15.85
C ALA A 456 6.22 -9.00 -15.07
N TRP A 457 4.94 -9.29 -14.81
CA TRP A 457 4.08 -8.45 -13.97
C TRP A 457 4.62 -8.35 -12.54
N LEU A 458 5.01 -9.47 -11.92
CA LEU A 458 5.59 -9.48 -10.58
C LEU A 458 6.89 -8.65 -10.51
N ARG A 459 7.74 -8.79 -11.54
CA ARG A 459 8.99 -8.02 -11.65
C ARG A 459 8.74 -6.54 -11.78
N GLU A 460 7.91 -6.13 -12.74
CA GLU A 460 7.58 -4.73 -12.98
C GLU A 460 6.93 -4.07 -11.75
N THR A 461 6.07 -4.81 -11.06
CA THR A 461 5.43 -4.35 -9.82
C THR A 461 6.46 -4.10 -8.71
N VAL A 462 7.38 -5.05 -8.48
CA VAL A 462 8.45 -4.91 -7.47
C VAL A 462 9.46 -3.82 -7.86
N ASP A 463 9.82 -3.72 -9.15
CA ASP A 463 10.67 -2.65 -9.68
C ASP A 463 10.03 -1.27 -9.42
N GLY A 464 8.71 -1.15 -9.66
CA GLY A 464 7.94 0.05 -9.40
C GLY A 464 7.91 0.43 -7.91
N TYR A 465 7.87 -0.54 -7.00
CA TYR A 465 7.99 -0.27 -5.56
C TYR A 465 9.38 0.25 -5.21
N TYR A 466 10.45 -0.43 -5.65
CA TYR A 466 11.81 0.00 -5.34
C TYR A 466 12.16 1.35 -5.96
N ALA A 467 11.63 1.67 -7.15
CA ALA A 467 11.76 3.00 -7.73
C ALA A 467 11.17 4.11 -6.85
N GLN A 468 10.13 3.81 -6.07
CA GLN A 468 9.52 4.74 -5.11
C GLN A 468 10.29 4.81 -3.80
N ILE A 469 10.75 3.67 -3.27
CA ILE A 469 11.21 3.59 -1.88
C ILE A 469 12.72 3.52 -1.69
N GLU A 470 13.55 3.41 -2.75
CA GLU A 470 14.98 3.08 -2.59
C GLU A 470 15.70 3.96 -1.56
N ARG A 471 15.51 5.29 -1.63
CA ARG A 471 16.14 6.25 -0.70
C ARG A 471 15.55 6.10 0.71
N SER A 472 14.22 6.05 0.84
CA SER A 472 13.55 5.92 2.14
C SER A 472 13.80 4.59 2.83
N ALA A 473 13.92 3.49 2.08
CA ALA A 473 14.22 2.15 2.60
C ALA A 473 15.67 2.03 3.08
N ALA A 474 16.62 2.70 2.41
CA ALA A 474 17.99 2.81 2.89
C ALA A 474 18.06 3.60 4.21
N ARG A 475 17.42 4.77 4.27
CA ARG A 475 17.33 5.57 5.50
C ARG A 475 16.65 4.81 6.64
N ASP A 476 15.58 4.08 6.35
CA ASP A 476 14.90 3.26 7.35
C ASP A 476 15.79 2.13 7.87
N TRP A 477 16.52 1.48 6.96
CA TRP A 477 17.46 0.42 7.31
C TRP A 477 18.55 0.96 8.23
N ASP A 478 19.17 2.08 7.89
CA ASP A 478 20.23 2.70 8.71
C ASP A 478 19.73 3.10 10.11
N ARG A 479 18.44 3.40 10.26
CA ARG A 479 17.81 3.69 11.55
C ARG A 479 17.57 2.43 12.39
N TRP A 480 17.17 1.32 11.78
CA TRP A 480 16.57 0.17 12.48
C TRP A 480 17.37 -1.13 12.39
N ASP A 481 18.46 -1.19 11.62
CA ASP A 481 19.25 -2.41 11.39
C ASP A 481 19.78 -3.02 12.70
N ASP A 482 20.29 -2.19 13.60
CA ASP A 482 20.90 -2.59 14.85
C ASP A 482 19.88 -3.27 15.79
N ASP A 483 18.64 -2.76 15.80
CA ASP A 483 17.51 -3.36 16.51
C ASP A 483 17.02 -4.64 15.83
N TYR A 484 16.96 -4.66 14.51
CA TYR A 484 16.59 -5.84 13.72
C TYR A 484 17.54 -7.01 13.97
N TYR A 485 18.85 -6.79 13.94
CA TYR A 485 19.86 -7.82 14.20
C TYR A 485 19.84 -8.36 15.64
N ARG A 486 19.45 -7.51 16.61
CA ARG A 486 19.41 -7.88 18.04
C ARG A 486 18.07 -8.45 18.48
N TYR A 487 17.03 -8.39 17.64
CA TYR A 487 15.70 -8.80 18.05
C TYR A 487 15.63 -10.31 18.34
N SER A 488 15.46 -10.63 19.62
CA SER A 488 15.65 -11.98 20.18
C SER A 488 14.81 -13.07 19.51
N ARG A 489 13.67 -12.71 18.92
CA ARG A 489 12.72 -13.64 18.32
C ARG A 489 13.30 -14.39 17.11
N TRP A 490 14.16 -13.75 16.32
CA TRP A 490 14.78 -14.37 15.14
C TRP A 490 16.30 -14.35 15.16
N ALA A 491 16.95 -13.49 15.97
CA ALA A 491 18.40 -13.38 16.00
C ALA A 491 19.11 -14.73 16.23
N SER A 492 18.60 -15.57 17.15
CA SER A 492 19.19 -16.89 17.39
C SER A 492 19.10 -17.82 16.18
N THR A 493 17.98 -17.81 15.46
CA THR A 493 17.76 -18.66 14.28
C THR A 493 18.67 -18.21 13.14
N ARG A 494 18.69 -16.90 12.86
CA ARG A 494 19.48 -16.27 11.79
C ARG A 494 20.99 -16.44 12.02
N ASN A 495 21.45 -16.22 13.26
CA ASN A 495 22.84 -16.48 13.65
C ASN A 495 23.25 -17.95 13.48
N GLY A 496 22.36 -18.89 13.84
CA GLY A 496 22.64 -20.32 13.71
C GLY A 496 22.73 -20.78 12.25
N ALA A 497 22.05 -20.07 11.34
CA ALA A 497 22.05 -20.34 9.91
C ALA A 497 23.10 -19.54 9.12
N ASP A 498 23.75 -18.55 9.74
CA ASP A 498 24.61 -17.55 9.07
C ASP A 498 23.88 -16.88 7.88
N ASP A 499 22.60 -16.58 8.12
CA ASP A 499 21.65 -16.07 7.13
C ASP A 499 21.23 -14.68 7.56
N TRP A 500 22.07 -13.70 7.25
CA TRP A 500 21.76 -12.30 7.42
C TRP A 500 21.92 -11.59 6.08
N THR A 501 20.99 -10.68 5.82
CA THR A 501 21.00 -9.77 4.69
C THR A 501 20.83 -8.36 5.26
N ASP A 502 21.53 -7.41 4.63
CA ASP A 502 21.15 -6.01 4.69
C ASP A 502 20.00 -5.74 3.71
N TYR A 503 19.51 -4.50 3.63
CA TYR A 503 18.47 -4.13 2.69
C TYR A 503 18.81 -4.50 1.22
N PRO A 504 19.98 -4.13 0.66
CA PRO A 504 20.34 -4.53 -0.71
C PRO A 504 20.40 -6.05 -0.92
N GLY A 505 20.93 -6.79 0.07
CA GLY A 505 20.98 -8.24 0.04
C GLY A 505 19.60 -8.88 0.08
N GLU A 506 18.67 -8.32 0.85
CA GLU A 506 17.30 -8.81 0.93
C GLU A 506 16.52 -8.56 -0.35
N LYS A 507 16.68 -7.36 -0.93
CA LYS A 507 16.16 -7.04 -2.26
C LYS A 507 16.65 -8.07 -3.28
N ALA A 508 17.95 -8.32 -3.36
CA ALA A 508 18.53 -9.32 -4.27
C ALA A 508 17.99 -10.74 -4.01
N TYR A 509 17.82 -11.12 -2.74
CA TYR A 509 17.21 -12.41 -2.37
C TYR A 509 15.77 -12.52 -2.87
N LEU A 510 14.94 -11.51 -2.65
CA LEU A 510 13.55 -11.50 -3.12
C LEU A 510 13.49 -11.61 -4.64
N TYR A 511 14.36 -10.91 -5.38
CA TYR A 511 14.46 -11.09 -6.81
C TYR A 511 14.76 -12.56 -7.16
N ALA A 512 15.87 -13.13 -6.70
CA ALA A 512 16.22 -14.52 -7.01
C ALA A 512 15.09 -15.50 -6.66
N TRP A 513 14.45 -15.32 -5.50
CA TRP A 513 13.36 -16.17 -5.05
C TRP A 513 12.16 -16.14 -6.01
N LEU A 514 11.76 -14.97 -6.51
CA LEU A 514 10.65 -14.84 -7.46
C LEU A 514 10.92 -15.55 -8.79
N ASP A 515 12.16 -15.50 -9.29
CA ASP A 515 12.54 -16.22 -10.53
C ASP A 515 12.49 -17.73 -10.34
N ASP A 516 13.08 -18.22 -9.23
CA ASP A 516 13.07 -19.64 -8.90
C ASP A 516 11.64 -20.15 -8.66
N ARG A 517 10.79 -19.32 -8.03
CA ARG A 517 9.38 -19.65 -7.79
C ARG A 517 8.59 -19.76 -9.08
N ALA A 518 8.78 -18.81 -9.99
CA ALA A 518 8.20 -18.85 -11.33
C ALA A 518 8.60 -20.15 -12.06
N ALA A 519 9.88 -20.50 -12.04
CA ALA A 519 10.40 -21.71 -12.68
C ALA A 519 9.82 -23.00 -12.09
N LEU A 520 9.61 -23.07 -10.76
CA LEU A 520 8.91 -24.19 -10.13
C LEU A 520 7.50 -24.36 -10.72
N TYR A 521 6.72 -23.29 -10.77
CA TYR A 521 5.32 -23.36 -11.21
C TYR A 521 5.18 -23.63 -12.70
N ASP A 522 6.13 -23.21 -13.53
CA ASP A 522 6.20 -23.60 -14.94
C ASP A 522 6.39 -25.12 -15.11
N GLY A 523 7.00 -25.79 -14.12
CA GLY A 523 7.15 -27.25 -14.10
C GLY A 523 5.99 -28.01 -13.46
N LEU A 524 5.20 -27.37 -12.59
CA LEU A 524 4.08 -27.98 -11.88
C LEU A 524 2.76 -27.87 -12.67
N ALA A 525 2.50 -26.71 -13.26
CA ALA A 525 1.26 -26.46 -13.98
C ALA A 525 1.22 -27.30 -15.27
N PRO A 526 0.16 -28.10 -15.51
CA PRO A 526 0.02 -28.84 -16.75
C PRO A 526 0.09 -27.88 -17.96
N ALA A 527 0.92 -28.22 -18.94
CA ALA A 527 0.96 -27.51 -20.22
C ALA A 527 -0.43 -27.59 -20.89
N ARG A 528 -0.93 -26.44 -21.35
CA ARG A 528 -2.20 -26.38 -22.09
C ARG A 528 -2.06 -26.93 -23.51
#